data_AF-A0A8K0MMF8-F1
#
_entry.id   AF-A0A8K0MMF8-F1
#
_cell.length_a   1.000
_cell.length_b   1.000
_cell.length_c   1.000
_cell.angle_alpha   90.00
_cell.angle_beta   90.00
_cell.angle_gamma   90.00
#
_symmetry.space_group_name_H-M   'P 1'
#
loop_
_entity.id
_entity.type
_entity.pdbx_description
1 polymer ?
#
loop_
_entity_poly.entity_id
_entity_poly.type
_entity_poly.pdbx_seq_one_letter_code
_entity_poly.pdbx_strand_id
1 'polypeptide(L)'
;MDVPKIMDVLQGSELFKAQSHLYKHIFNYISSMSLKCAVQLGIPDIIHNHGQPITLSDLVSALEIHPPKTSFVRRLMCLLVHSGFFSETRLAVRHTNQQDGDQEEEEAYDLTPSSRLLLKDKLPCLSPFVLSMLDPALVTPWHLLGDWFRGNRGSSSTPFEIAHNMNLWEYADQNPEFNNLFNEAMASDSGMMNLVIRDCKPVFEGLATLVDVGGGTGEVGRIITESIPYLKCTVLDLPHVVPNSPAVAETENLKFIGGDMFQSIPPADAVLLKLILHGWSDEKCLEILKKCRGAIPSDGGKVIIIDAVINRNKDEHQATEAKLFSDMLMMAVASGRERSEKDWEKLFLEAGFRSYKITPIFGLKFLNQPHTTVFGFENNDKKAWVERIMQVDKREVGTALSVIQSNTSAATFLGSVSLTLCSLTGAWIGGSSDNVFRSQLIYGDTSPPTISIKYISLLTCFLLAFSCFVQSARHFVHANYLISTPYSNIPVEHVEVAVIRGSNFWSLGLRALYFAINMLLWFFGPIPMFISSIVMVTLLHYMDINTRPIHRHQYPESKPKRVGVQSSEATMTIQIAP
;
A
#
# COMPACT_ATOMS: atom_id res chain seq x y z
N MET A 1 -17.63 -50.37 -0.29
CA MET A 1 -17.29 -48.94 -0.17
C MET A 1 -16.97 -48.45 -1.56
N ASP A 2 -17.90 -47.69 -2.16
CA ASP A 2 -17.85 -47.26 -3.57
C ASP A 2 -16.91 -46.07 -3.75
N VAL A 3 -15.66 -46.36 -4.13
CA VAL A 3 -14.66 -45.38 -4.57
C VAL A 3 -15.08 -44.58 -5.84
N PRO A 4 -15.83 -45.12 -6.82
CA PRO A 4 -16.18 -44.39 -8.05
C PRO A 4 -17.07 -43.17 -7.83
N LYS A 5 -18.04 -43.24 -6.91
CA LYS A 5 -18.97 -42.12 -6.64
C LYS A 5 -18.29 -40.91 -5.99
N ILE A 6 -17.19 -41.12 -5.28
CA ILE A 6 -16.45 -40.03 -4.62
C ILE A 6 -15.61 -39.26 -5.66
N MET A 7 -15.02 -39.93 -6.66
CA MET A 7 -14.27 -39.28 -7.74
C MET A 7 -15.17 -38.41 -8.64
N ASP A 8 -16.37 -38.89 -9.00
CA ASP A 8 -17.32 -38.10 -9.81
C ASP A 8 -17.84 -36.86 -9.07
N VAL A 9 -18.06 -36.96 -7.75
CA VAL A 9 -18.50 -35.84 -6.90
C VAL A 9 -17.36 -34.82 -6.70
N LEU A 10 -16.11 -35.28 -6.51
CA LEU A 10 -14.94 -34.42 -6.44
C LEU A 10 -14.76 -33.63 -7.75
N GLN A 11 -14.91 -34.30 -8.91
CA GLN A 11 -14.83 -33.68 -10.23
C GLN A 11 -15.96 -32.67 -10.47
N GLY A 12 -17.19 -32.96 -10.05
CA GLY A 12 -18.30 -32.01 -10.08
C GLY A 12 -18.05 -30.77 -9.22
N SER A 13 -17.55 -30.94 -8.00
CA SER A 13 -17.24 -29.82 -7.09
C SER A 13 -16.13 -28.91 -7.62
N GLU A 14 -15.12 -29.48 -8.28
CA GLU A 14 -14.05 -28.73 -8.94
C GLU A 14 -14.57 -27.93 -10.14
N LEU A 15 -15.46 -28.53 -10.94
CA LEU A 15 -16.11 -27.84 -12.06
C LEU A 15 -16.95 -26.64 -11.60
N PHE A 16 -17.70 -26.75 -10.50
CA PHE A 16 -18.46 -25.60 -9.96
C PHE A 16 -17.56 -24.49 -9.44
N LYS A 17 -16.43 -24.83 -8.80
CA LYS A 17 -15.42 -23.84 -8.38
C LYS A 17 -14.79 -23.15 -9.59
N ALA A 18 -14.44 -23.91 -10.63
CA ALA A 18 -13.89 -23.37 -11.87
C ALA A 18 -14.91 -22.48 -12.60
N GLN A 19 -16.18 -22.88 -12.65
CA GLN A 19 -17.26 -22.07 -13.21
C GLN A 19 -17.46 -20.76 -12.45
N SER A 20 -17.45 -20.82 -11.12
CA SER A 20 -17.58 -19.61 -10.28
C SER A 20 -16.40 -18.65 -10.49
N HIS A 21 -15.18 -19.20 -10.60
CA HIS A 21 -13.99 -18.42 -10.92
C HIS A 21 -14.10 -17.77 -12.30
N LEU A 22 -14.57 -18.50 -13.32
CA LEU A 22 -14.79 -17.98 -14.66
C LEU A 22 -15.84 -16.86 -14.67
N TYR A 23 -16.98 -17.04 -13.99
CA TYR A 23 -18.04 -16.02 -13.91
C TYR A 23 -17.57 -14.75 -13.21
N LYS A 24 -16.76 -14.87 -12.16
CA LYS A 24 -16.13 -13.72 -11.51
C LYS A 24 -15.37 -12.85 -12.52
N HIS A 25 -14.55 -13.48 -13.38
CA HIS A 25 -13.76 -12.76 -14.38
C HIS A 25 -14.60 -12.20 -15.54
N ILE A 26 -15.60 -12.95 -16.03
CA ILE A 26 -16.53 -12.49 -17.07
C ILE A 26 -17.28 -11.23 -16.62
N PHE A 27 -17.70 -11.20 -15.34
CA PHE A 27 -18.51 -10.10 -14.80
C PHE A 27 -17.69 -9.03 -14.07
N ASN A 28 -16.36 -9.12 -14.06
CA ASN A 28 -15.52 -8.20 -13.28
C ASN A 28 -15.68 -6.73 -13.72
N TYR A 29 -15.96 -6.49 -15.02
CA TYR A 29 -16.23 -5.14 -15.54
C TYR A 29 -17.45 -4.46 -14.87
N ILE A 30 -18.41 -5.25 -14.37
CA ILE A 30 -19.59 -4.74 -13.66
C ILE A 30 -19.17 -4.02 -12.38
N SER A 31 -18.17 -4.55 -11.67
CA SER A 31 -17.61 -3.90 -10.47
C SER A 31 -17.03 -2.53 -10.80
N SER A 32 -16.23 -2.43 -11.87
CA SER A 32 -15.66 -1.15 -12.32
C SER A 32 -16.73 -0.15 -12.74
N MET A 33 -17.72 -0.57 -13.52
CA MET A 33 -18.81 0.30 -13.96
C MET A 33 -19.72 0.73 -12.81
N SER A 34 -19.89 -0.13 -11.80
CA SER A 34 -20.63 0.19 -10.58
C SER A 34 -19.91 1.25 -9.74
N LEU A 35 -18.57 1.17 -9.65
CA LEU A 35 -17.75 2.19 -9.01
C LEU A 35 -17.86 3.53 -9.76
N LYS A 36 -17.75 3.52 -11.09
CA LYS A 36 -17.97 4.71 -11.94
C LYS A 36 -19.33 5.34 -11.65
N CYS A 37 -20.38 4.53 -11.63
CA CYS A 37 -21.74 4.97 -11.35
C CYS A 37 -21.84 5.65 -9.98
N ALA A 38 -21.26 5.05 -8.93
CA ALA A 38 -21.28 5.63 -7.59
C ALA A 38 -20.58 7.00 -7.51
N VAL A 39 -19.46 7.17 -8.23
CA VAL A 39 -18.74 8.45 -8.32
C VAL A 39 -19.59 9.48 -9.09
N GLN A 40 -20.17 9.10 -10.23
CA GLN A 40 -21.04 9.97 -11.03
C GLN A 40 -22.28 10.45 -10.26
N LEU A 41 -22.83 9.56 -9.43
CA LEU A 41 -23.98 9.85 -8.58
C LEU A 41 -23.60 10.63 -7.29
N GLY A 42 -22.31 10.82 -7.00
CA GLY A 42 -21.88 11.51 -5.78
C GLY A 42 -22.18 10.76 -4.49
N ILE A 43 -22.37 9.43 -4.54
CA ILE A 43 -22.70 8.61 -3.36
C ILE A 43 -21.67 8.82 -2.22
N PRO A 44 -20.35 8.81 -2.45
CA PRO A 44 -19.38 9.04 -1.37
C PRO A 44 -19.58 10.38 -0.67
N ASP A 45 -19.80 11.46 -1.43
CA ASP A 45 -20.00 12.80 -0.88
C ASP A 45 -21.32 12.91 -0.10
N ILE A 46 -22.39 12.28 -0.59
CA ILE A 46 -23.69 12.25 0.11
C ILE A 46 -23.56 11.58 1.48
N ILE A 47 -22.93 10.40 1.54
CA ILE A 47 -22.69 9.70 2.81
C ILE A 47 -21.80 10.55 3.73
N HIS A 48 -20.75 11.18 3.17
CA HIS A 48 -19.88 12.04 3.95
C HIS A 48 -20.61 13.22 4.59
N ASN A 49 -21.42 13.92 3.79
CA ASN A 49 -22.16 15.10 4.19
C ASN A 49 -23.29 14.78 5.17
N HIS A 50 -23.80 13.55 5.16
CA HIS A 50 -24.75 13.08 6.17
C HIS A 50 -24.11 12.97 7.57
N GLY A 51 -22.79 12.76 7.66
CA GLY A 51 -22.03 12.80 8.92
C GLY A 51 -22.15 11.55 9.81
N GLN A 52 -22.99 10.59 9.43
CA GLN A 52 -23.22 9.31 10.10
C GLN A 52 -23.62 8.25 9.04
N PRO A 53 -23.74 6.95 9.39
CA PRO A 53 -24.23 5.96 8.44
C PRO A 53 -25.61 6.35 7.90
N ILE A 54 -25.79 6.33 6.58
CA ILE A 54 -27.04 6.76 5.92
C ILE A 54 -27.92 5.55 5.62
N THR A 55 -29.23 5.64 5.88
CA THR A 55 -30.17 4.59 5.50
C THR A 55 -30.36 4.54 3.98
N LEU A 56 -30.87 3.41 3.46
CA LEU A 56 -31.20 3.32 2.04
C LEU A 56 -32.25 4.37 1.62
N SER A 57 -33.26 4.61 2.47
CA SER A 57 -34.32 5.59 2.23
C SER A 57 -33.80 7.02 2.16
N ASP A 58 -32.92 7.41 3.07
CA ASP A 58 -32.28 8.73 3.07
C ASP A 58 -31.31 8.89 1.90
N LEU A 59 -30.54 7.85 1.57
CA LEU A 59 -29.63 7.87 0.42
C LEU A 59 -30.39 8.04 -0.90
N VAL A 60 -31.48 7.30 -1.10
CA VAL A 60 -32.33 7.43 -2.28
C VAL A 60 -32.93 8.84 -2.37
N SER A 61 -33.35 9.40 -1.24
CA SER A 61 -33.91 10.76 -1.18
C SER A 61 -32.87 11.82 -1.55
N ALA A 62 -31.62 11.66 -1.08
CA ALA A 62 -30.52 12.57 -1.37
C ALA A 62 -29.99 12.47 -2.82
N LEU A 63 -30.15 11.32 -3.48
CA LEU A 63 -29.68 11.09 -4.84
C LEU A 63 -30.61 11.67 -5.94
N GLU A 64 -31.79 12.17 -5.58
CA GLU A 64 -32.79 12.75 -6.50
C GLU A 64 -33.09 11.88 -7.74
N ILE A 65 -33.17 10.56 -7.55
CA ILE A 65 -33.30 9.58 -8.65
C ILE A 65 -34.76 9.45 -9.11
N HIS A 66 -34.96 9.22 -10.40
CA HIS A 66 -36.27 8.91 -10.98
C HIS A 66 -36.99 7.76 -10.21
N PRO A 67 -38.25 7.94 -9.75
CA PRO A 67 -38.91 7.03 -8.79
C PRO A 67 -38.89 5.53 -9.11
N PRO A 68 -39.09 5.06 -10.36
CA PRO A 68 -39.01 3.65 -10.74
C PRO A 68 -37.61 3.04 -10.62
N LYS A 69 -36.54 3.86 -10.51
CA LYS A 69 -35.16 3.39 -10.43
C LYS A 69 -34.64 3.26 -8.99
N THR A 70 -35.37 3.80 -8.02
CA THR A 70 -35.02 3.81 -6.59
C THR A 70 -34.77 2.41 -6.04
N SER A 71 -35.57 1.42 -6.47
CA SER A 71 -35.44 0.01 -6.09
C SER A 71 -34.12 -0.63 -6.54
N PHE A 72 -33.43 -0.06 -7.53
CA PHE A 72 -32.15 -0.60 -8.02
C PHE A 72 -30.94 -0.09 -7.23
N VAL A 73 -31.07 1.01 -6.46
CA VAL A 73 -29.98 1.57 -5.65
C VAL A 73 -29.45 0.54 -4.65
N ARG A 74 -30.37 -0.21 -4.01
CA ARG A 74 -29.98 -1.30 -3.10
C ARG A 74 -29.06 -2.31 -3.77
N ARG A 75 -29.35 -2.71 -5.02
CA ARG A 75 -28.51 -3.68 -5.76
C ARG A 75 -27.11 -3.15 -6.03
N LEU A 76 -27.01 -1.86 -6.38
CA LEU A 76 -25.72 -1.19 -6.58
C LEU A 76 -24.93 -1.14 -5.26
N MET A 77 -25.57 -0.73 -4.17
CA MET A 77 -24.94 -0.64 -2.85
C MET A 77 -24.51 -2.01 -2.33
N CYS A 78 -25.32 -3.06 -2.47
CA CYS A 78 -24.93 -4.41 -2.06
C CYS A 78 -23.62 -4.86 -2.75
N LEU A 79 -23.46 -4.58 -4.04
CA LEU A 79 -22.23 -4.91 -4.76
C LEU A 79 -21.04 -4.08 -4.25
N LEU A 80 -21.21 -2.77 -4.09
CA LEU A 80 -20.13 -1.87 -3.65
C LEU A 80 -19.71 -2.11 -2.19
N VAL A 81 -20.64 -2.52 -1.33
CA VAL A 81 -20.34 -3.01 0.02
C VAL A 81 -19.53 -4.29 -0.05
N HIS A 82 -19.96 -5.26 -0.85
CA HIS A 82 -19.22 -6.52 -1.02
C HIS A 82 -17.82 -6.32 -1.62
N SER A 83 -17.66 -5.33 -2.51
CA SER A 83 -16.36 -4.92 -3.07
C SER A 83 -15.51 -4.09 -2.10
N GLY A 84 -16.01 -3.78 -0.89
CA GLY A 84 -15.26 -3.08 0.15
C GLY A 84 -15.20 -1.55 0.02
N PHE A 85 -15.98 -0.95 -0.87
CA PHE A 85 -16.08 0.52 -0.98
C PHE A 85 -16.96 1.11 0.11
N PHE A 86 -17.98 0.41 0.58
CA PHE A 86 -18.83 0.86 1.68
C PHE A 86 -18.94 -0.25 2.74
N SER A 87 -19.29 0.13 3.97
CA SER A 87 -19.64 -0.82 5.03
C SER A 87 -21.12 -0.73 5.34
N GLU A 88 -21.74 -1.87 5.63
CA GLU A 88 -23.13 -1.95 6.04
C GLU A 88 -23.22 -2.05 7.57
N THR A 89 -24.11 -1.26 8.16
CA THR A 89 -24.42 -1.24 9.60
C THR A 89 -25.94 -1.24 9.76
N ARG A 90 -26.43 -1.65 10.93
CA ARG A 90 -27.86 -1.62 11.26
C ARG A 90 -28.16 -0.49 12.24
N LEU A 91 -29.14 0.33 11.92
CA LEU A 91 -29.60 1.43 12.79
C LEU A 91 -30.98 1.09 13.36
N ALA A 92 -31.15 1.26 14.67
CA ALA A 92 -32.45 1.12 15.32
C ALA A 92 -33.33 2.32 14.97
N VAL A 93 -34.46 2.09 14.30
CA VAL A 93 -35.41 3.13 13.93
C VAL A 93 -36.27 3.47 15.15
N ARG A 94 -36.20 4.72 15.62
CA ARG A 94 -37.13 5.22 16.65
C ARG A 94 -38.37 5.78 15.97
N HIS A 95 -39.41 4.96 15.81
CA HIS A 95 -40.74 5.50 15.52
C HIS A 95 -41.26 6.24 16.74
N THR A 96 -41.60 7.53 16.57
CA THR A 96 -42.12 8.38 17.65
C THR A 96 -43.52 7.99 18.14
N ASN A 97 -44.18 6.98 17.58
CA ASN A 97 -45.57 6.62 17.88
C ASN A 97 -45.90 5.12 17.83
N GLN A 98 -45.09 4.23 18.42
CA GLN A 98 -45.53 2.85 18.66
C GLN A 98 -45.06 2.33 20.01
N GLN A 99 -46.03 2.09 20.91
CA GLN A 99 -45.89 1.19 22.05
C GLN A 99 -46.04 -0.23 21.50
N ASP A 100 -44.92 -0.93 21.30
CA ASP A 100 -44.71 -2.35 21.61
C ASP A 100 -43.51 -2.93 20.83
N GLY A 101 -42.57 -3.52 21.57
CA GLY A 101 -41.91 -4.78 21.22
C GLY A 101 -40.76 -4.80 20.22
N ASP A 102 -40.96 -4.35 18.99
CA ASP A 102 -40.03 -4.66 17.89
C ASP A 102 -39.27 -3.40 17.45
N GLN A 103 -37.98 -3.32 17.82
CA GLN A 103 -37.07 -2.34 17.24
C GLN A 103 -36.81 -2.74 15.78
N GLU A 104 -37.46 -2.08 14.82
CA GLU A 104 -37.11 -2.24 13.42
C GLU A 104 -35.69 -1.69 13.18
N GLU A 105 -34.80 -2.55 12.69
CA GLU A 105 -33.44 -2.20 12.29
C GLU A 105 -33.42 -1.95 10.77
N GLU A 106 -32.98 -0.76 10.35
CA GLU A 106 -32.81 -0.44 8.92
C GLU A 106 -31.33 -0.60 8.50
N GLU A 107 -31.12 -1.11 7.27
CA GLU A 107 -29.80 -1.18 6.63
C GLU A 107 -29.27 0.25 6.37
N ALA A 108 -28.07 0.53 6.86
CA ALA A 108 -27.38 1.80 6.68
C ALA A 108 -25.96 1.61 6.14
N TYR A 109 -25.46 2.59 5.38
CA TYR A 109 -24.18 2.54 4.69
C TYR A 109 -23.21 3.60 5.22
N ASP A 110 -21.95 3.24 5.38
CA ASP A 110 -20.86 4.14 5.80
C ASP A 110 -19.63 4.00 4.89
N LEU A 111 -18.75 5.00 4.92
CA LEU A 111 -17.53 5.08 4.12
C LEU A 111 -16.42 4.19 4.67
N THR A 112 -15.77 3.43 3.79
CA THR A 112 -14.52 2.73 4.08
C THR A 112 -13.30 3.60 3.70
N PRO A 113 -12.07 3.20 4.05
CA PRO A 113 -10.88 3.91 3.57
C PRO A 113 -10.83 4.09 2.05
N SER A 114 -11.33 3.10 1.28
CA SER A 114 -11.34 3.14 -0.18
C SER A 114 -12.31 4.19 -0.74
N SER A 115 -13.54 4.29 -0.22
CA SER A 115 -14.49 5.32 -0.68
C SER A 115 -14.17 6.72 -0.16
N ARG A 116 -13.43 6.85 0.95
CA ARG A 116 -12.93 8.16 1.41
C ARG A 116 -11.96 8.81 0.43
N LEU A 117 -11.26 8.02 -0.39
CA LEU A 117 -10.42 8.52 -1.48
C LEU A 117 -11.25 9.13 -2.62
N LEU A 118 -12.57 8.98 -2.63
CA LEU A 118 -13.46 9.48 -3.68
C LEU A 118 -14.15 10.82 -3.31
N LEU A 119 -13.89 11.35 -2.12
CA LEU A 119 -14.51 12.59 -1.64
C LEU A 119 -13.95 13.80 -2.36
N LYS A 120 -14.80 14.67 -2.90
CA LYS A 120 -14.37 15.83 -3.70
C LYS A 120 -13.58 16.87 -2.91
N ASP A 121 -13.97 17.08 -1.65
CA ASP A 121 -13.41 18.15 -0.79
C ASP A 121 -12.23 17.69 0.07
N LYS A 122 -11.75 16.45 -0.09
CA LYS A 122 -10.60 15.93 0.66
C LYS A 122 -9.47 15.49 -0.27
N LEU A 123 -8.27 15.99 0.00
CA LEU A 123 -7.06 15.59 -0.72
C LEU A 123 -6.37 14.42 -0.01
N PRO A 124 -5.94 13.38 -0.74
CA PRO A 124 -6.10 13.18 -2.19
C PRO A 124 -7.51 12.68 -2.57
N CYS A 125 -8.10 13.25 -3.62
CA CYS A 125 -9.35 12.83 -4.24
C CYS A 125 -9.04 12.09 -5.55
N LEU A 126 -9.49 10.84 -5.70
CA LEU A 126 -9.27 9.95 -6.86
C LEU A 126 -10.51 9.81 -7.76
N SER A 127 -11.58 10.56 -7.50
CA SER A 127 -12.79 10.52 -8.33
C SER A 127 -12.55 10.86 -9.80
N PRO A 128 -11.80 11.93 -10.15
CA PRO A 128 -11.46 12.20 -11.55
C PRO A 128 -10.68 11.05 -12.21
N PHE A 129 -9.78 10.41 -11.46
CA PHE A 129 -9.03 9.26 -11.94
C PHE A 129 -9.94 8.07 -12.30
N VAL A 130 -10.91 7.74 -11.44
CA VAL A 130 -11.92 6.70 -11.74
C VAL A 130 -12.72 7.02 -12.99
N LEU A 131 -13.15 8.28 -13.16
CA LEU A 131 -13.96 8.69 -14.30
C LEU A 131 -13.17 8.63 -15.61
N SER A 132 -11.92 9.12 -15.61
CA SER A 132 -11.03 9.11 -16.78
C SER A 132 -10.65 7.68 -17.19
N MET A 133 -10.21 6.83 -16.26
CA MET A 133 -9.80 5.44 -16.58
C MET A 133 -10.95 4.58 -17.12
N LEU A 134 -12.19 4.96 -16.84
CA LEU A 134 -13.39 4.27 -17.31
C LEU A 134 -14.13 5.09 -18.40
N ASP A 135 -13.48 6.08 -18.99
CA ASP A 135 -14.01 6.84 -20.12
C ASP A 135 -14.14 5.95 -21.37
N PRO A 136 -15.19 6.10 -22.20
CA PRO A 136 -15.34 5.34 -23.43
C PRO A 136 -14.11 5.39 -24.36
N ALA A 137 -13.35 6.48 -24.37
CA ALA A 137 -12.14 6.59 -25.17
C ALA A 137 -11.09 5.54 -24.76
N LEU A 138 -10.91 5.30 -23.45
CA LEU A 138 -9.94 4.32 -22.91
C LEU A 138 -10.51 2.90 -22.82
N VAL A 139 -11.83 2.74 -22.76
CA VAL A 139 -12.49 1.41 -22.66
C VAL A 139 -12.75 0.78 -24.04
N THR A 140 -13.05 1.58 -25.06
CA THR A 140 -13.30 1.08 -26.44
C THR A 140 -12.20 0.16 -27.00
N PRO A 141 -10.90 0.49 -26.83
CA PRO A 141 -9.79 -0.34 -27.36
C PRO A 141 -9.81 -1.80 -26.90
N TRP A 142 -10.34 -2.07 -25.70
CA TRP A 142 -10.39 -3.43 -25.14
C TRP A 142 -11.28 -4.38 -25.93
N HIS A 143 -12.28 -3.86 -26.66
CA HIS A 143 -13.13 -4.64 -27.54
C HIS A 143 -12.39 -5.15 -28.79
N LEU A 144 -11.24 -4.55 -29.13
CA LEU A 144 -10.48 -4.85 -30.35
C LEU A 144 -9.30 -5.80 -30.11
N LEU A 145 -8.99 -6.16 -28.85
CA LEU A 145 -7.78 -6.92 -28.51
C LEU A 145 -7.65 -8.24 -29.27
N GLY A 146 -8.75 -8.99 -29.43
CA GLY A 146 -8.72 -10.28 -30.14
C GLY A 146 -8.32 -10.15 -31.60
N ASP A 147 -8.79 -9.12 -32.30
CA ASP A 147 -8.42 -8.86 -33.70
C ASP A 147 -7.03 -8.24 -33.81
N TRP A 148 -6.65 -7.41 -32.83
CA TRP A 148 -5.32 -6.83 -32.74
C TRP A 148 -4.22 -7.88 -32.61
N PHE A 149 -4.36 -8.83 -31.67
CA PHE A 149 -3.40 -9.93 -31.48
C PHE A 149 -3.25 -10.83 -32.72
N ARG A 150 -4.28 -10.90 -33.57
CA ARG A 150 -4.23 -11.65 -34.84
C ARG A 150 -3.47 -10.91 -35.94
N GLY A 151 -3.12 -9.64 -35.74
CA GLY A 151 -2.42 -8.82 -36.74
C GLY A 151 -3.32 -8.34 -37.88
N ASN A 152 -4.64 -8.39 -37.72
CA ASN A 152 -5.60 -8.10 -38.80
C ASN A 152 -5.70 -6.60 -39.16
N ARG A 153 -5.11 -5.70 -38.36
CA ARG A 153 -5.32 -4.24 -38.45
C ARG A 153 -4.03 -3.40 -38.35
N GLY A 154 -2.89 -3.94 -38.79
CA GLY A 154 -1.59 -3.25 -38.82
C GLY A 154 -0.66 -3.68 -37.68
N SER A 155 0.61 -3.91 -37.99
CA SER A 155 1.57 -4.60 -37.10
C SER A 155 2.21 -3.72 -36.02
N SER A 156 2.02 -2.41 -36.07
CA SER A 156 2.79 -1.44 -35.27
C SER A 156 1.93 -0.44 -34.49
N SER A 157 0.61 -0.55 -34.60
CA SER A 157 -0.33 0.35 -33.92
C SER A 157 -0.86 -0.28 -32.63
N THR A 158 -1.07 0.54 -31.61
CA THR A 158 -1.73 0.17 -30.35
C THR A 158 -3.22 -0.10 -30.59
N PRO A 159 -3.91 -0.86 -29.71
CA PRO A 159 -5.36 -1.01 -29.76
C PRO A 159 -6.11 0.33 -29.77
N PHE A 160 -5.60 1.34 -29.05
CA PHE A 160 -6.16 2.69 -29.04
C PHE A 160 -6.05 3.38 -30.40
N GLU A 161 -4.89 3.33 -31.05
CA GLU A 161 -4.72 3.88 -32.40
C GLU A 161 -5.63 3.20 -33.42
N ILE A 162 -5.91 1.91 -33.28
CA ILE A 162 -6.85 1.21 -34.16
C ILE A 162 -8.30 1.65 -33.90
N ALA A 163 -8.65 1.96 -32.65
CA ALA A 163 -9.98 2.43 -32.29
C ALA A 163 -10.23 3.87 -32.79
N HIS A 164 -9.23 4.74 -32.69
CA HIS A 164 -9.41 6.19 -32.84
C HIS A 164 -8.65 6.80 -34.03
N ASN A 165 -7.80 6.02 -34.73
CA ASN A 165 -6.95 6.44 -35.86
C ASN A 165 -5.91 7.52 -35.51
N MET A 166 -5.57 7.66 -34.23
CA MET A 166 -4.57 8.60 -33.71
C MET A 166 -4.06 8.09 -32.36
N ASN A 167 -2.89 8.56 -31.92
CA ASN A 167 -2.39 8.17 -30.60
C ASN A 167 -3.12 8.93 -29.47
N LEU A 168 -2.93 8.49 -28.22
CA LEU A 168 -3.60 9.06 -27.05
C LEU A 168 -3.39 10.57 -26.90
N TRP A 169 -2.18 11.06 -27.16
CA TRP A 169 -1.82 12.47 -26.98
C TRP A 169 -2.43 13.35 -28.08
N GLU A 170 -2.43 12.87 -29.33
CA GLU A 170 -3.13 13.51 -30.45
C GLU A 170 -4.65 13.55 -30.23
N TYR A 171 -5.20 12.47 -29.66
CA TYR A 171 -6.61 12.40 -29.29
C TYR A 171 -6.95 13.43 -28.23
N ALA A 172 -6.13 13.58 -27.19
CA ALA A 172 -6.32 14.59 -26.16
C ALA A 172 -6.28 16.02 -26.77
N ASP A 173 -5.28 16.33 -27.59
CA ASP A 173 -5.17 17.64 -28.26
C ASP A 173 -6.42 17.99 -29.09
N GLN A 174 -7.00 17.01 -29.79
CA GLN A 174 -8.20 17.19 -30.61
C GLN A 174 -9.52 17.14 -29.83
N ASN A 175 -9.54 16.62 -28.61
CA ASN A 175 -10.74 16.43 -27.80
C ASN A 175 -10.61 17.13 -26.44
N PRO A 176 -10.94 18.44 -26.34
CA PRO A 176 -10.74 19.22 -25.12
C PRO A 176 -11.45 18.66 -23.88
N GLU A 177 -12.63 18.05 -24.04
CA GLU A 177 -13.37 17.42 -22.92
C GLU A 177 -12.58 16.25 -22.33
N PHE A 178 -12.06 15.36 -23.19
CA PHE A 178 -11.23 14.25 -22.77
C PHE A 178 -9.90 14.74 -22.18
N ASN A 179 -9.25 15.73 -22.80
CA ASN A 179 -8.01 16.31 -22.29
C ASN A 179 -8.19 16.89 -20.89
N ASN A 180 -9.26 17.66 -20.66
CA ASN A 180 -9.55 18.22 -19.35
C ASN A 180 -9.77 17.12 -18.32
N LEU A 181 -10.59 16.11 -18.63
CA LEU A 181 -10.84 14.98 -17.74
C LEU A 181 -9.57 14.18 -17.43
N PHE A 182 -8.71 13.96 -18.43
CA PHE A 182 -7.44 13.26 -18.28
C PHE A 182 -6.45 14.06 -17.43
N ASN A 183 -6.34 15.37 -17.65
CA ASN A 183 -5.49 16.25 -16.84
C ASN A 183 -5.98 16.34 -15.40
N GLU A 184 -7.29 16.42 -15.16
CA GLU A 184 -7.88 16.34 -13.82
C GLU A 184 -7.57 15.00 -13.14
N ALA A 185 -7.63 13.89 -13.87
CA ALA A 185 -7.25 12.57 -13.37
C ALA A 185 -5.77 12.49 -12.98
N MET A 186 -4.86 13.02 -13.80
CA MET A 186 -3.44 13.03 -13.50
C MET A 186 -3.10 13.94 -12.31
N ALA A 187 -3.77 15.10 -12.18
CA ALA A 187 -3.64 15.97 -11.02
C ALA A 187 -4.19 15.30 -9.75
N SER A 188 -5.33 14.63 -9.87
CA SER A 188 -5.99 13.85 -8.81
C SER A 188 -5.08 12.76 -8.23
N ASP A 189 -4.44 11.95 -9.06
CA ASP A 189 -3.43 10.97 -8.63
C ASP A 189 -2.19 11.64 -8.00
N SER A 190 -1.77 12.77 -8.58
CA SER A 190 -0.62 13.54 -8.10
C SER A 190 -0.83 14.14 -6.70
N GLY A 191 -2.05 14.29 -6.21
CA GLY A 191 -2.32 14.68 -4.82
C GLY A 191 -1.69 13.74 -3.78
N MET A 192 -1.44 12.48 -4.18
CA MET A 192 -0.73 11.50 -3.36
C MET A 192 0.76 11.86 -3.14
N MET A 193 1.31 12.76 -3.97
CA MET A 193 2.71 13.24 -3.88
C MET A 193 3.03 13.88 -2.53
N ASN A 194 2.04 14.46 -1.83
CA ASN A 194 2.21 14.98 -0.47
C ASN A 194 2.79 13.92 0.49
N LEU A 195 2.34 12.67 0.36
CA LEU A 195 2.86 11.56 1.18
C LEU A 195 4.29 11.18 0.76
N VAL A 196 4.57 11.22 -0.54
CA VAL A 196 5.90 10.93 -1.09
C VAL A 196 6.92 11.94 -0.61
N ILE A 197 6.60 13.24 -0.66
CA ILE A 197 7.49 14.30 -0.16
C ILE A 197 7.71 14.17 1.34
N ARG A 198 6.68 13.81 2.11
CA ARG A 198 6.81 13.55 3.55
C ARG A 198 7.82 12.44 3.84
N ASP A 199 7.71 11.31 3.14
CA ASP A 199 8.46 10.09 3.46
C ASP A 199 9.83 10.02 2.74
N CYS A 200 9.96 10.73 1.62
CA CYS A 200 11.16 10.78 0.77
C CYS A 200 11.81 12.17 0.69
N LYS A 201 11.56 13.07 1.64
CA LYS A 201 12.18 14.42 1.68
C LYS A 201 13.69 14.44 1.39
N PRO A 202 14.52 13.50 1.90
CA PRO A 202 15.96 13.47 1.61
C PRO A 202 16.32 13.31 0.13
N VAL A 203 15.39 12.86 -0.71
CA VAL A 203 15.58 12.79 -2.17
C VAL A 203 15.78 14.19 -2.77
N PHE A 204 15.11 15.19 -2.20
CA PHE A 204 15.08 16.56 -2.71
C PHE A 204 16.05 17.50 -1.99
N GLU A 205 16.65 17.05 -0.89
CA GLU A 205 17.64 17.84 -0.16
C GLU A 205 18.89 18.13 -1.02
N GLY A 206 19.40 19.35 -0.90
CA GLY A 206 20.57 19.83 -1.64
C GLY A 206 20.29 20.27 -3.08
N LEU A 207 19.05 20.15 -3.57
CA LEU A 207 18.64 20.67 -4.87
C LEU A 207 18.24 22.15 -4.77
N ALA A 208 18.71 22.98 -5.71
CA ALA A 208 18.24 24.35 -5.87
C ALA A 208 17.22 24.47 -7.01
N THR A 209 17.34 23.63 -8.03
CA THR A 209 16.47 23.61 -9.21
C THR A 209 16.00 22.20 -9.57
N LEU A 210 14.73 22.08 -9.95
CA LEU A 210 14.09 20.84 -10.39
C LEU A 210 13.27 21.13 -11.65
N VAL A 211 13.37 20.26 -12.66
CA VAL A 211 12.43 20.27 -13.80
C VAL A 211 11.51 19.07 -13.69
N ASP A 212 10.20 19.31 -13.68
CA ASP A 212 9.16 18.30 -13.73
C ASP A 212 8.71 18.10 -15.18
N VAL A 213 9.17 17.01 -15.80
CA VAL A 213 8.95 16.72 -17.22
C VAL A 213 7.65 15.92 -17.36
N GLY A 214 6.74 16.40 -18.20
CA GLY A 214 5.37 15.90 -18.27
C GLY A 214 4.58 16.22 -17.00
N GLY A 215 4.88 17.35 -16.34
CA GLY A 215 4.28 17.73 -15.06
C GLY A 215 2.83 18.23 -15.15
N GLY A 216 2.24 18.22 -16.34
CA GLY A 216 0.86 18.55 -16.61
C GLY A 216 0.50 19.98 -16.22
N THR A 217 -0.57 20.11 -15.43
CA THR A 217 -1.04 21.38 -14.87
C THR A 217 -0.22 21.87 -13.67
N GLY A 218 0.85 21.15 -13.29
CA GLY A 218 1.83 21.57 -12.29
C GLY A 218 1.51 21.19 -10.85
N GLU A 219 0.58 20.27 -10.60
CA GLU A 219 0.19 19.86 -9.25
C GLU A 219 1.36 19.30 -8.43
N VAL A 220 2.22 18.49 -9.05
CA VAL A 220 3.44 17.96 -8.42
C VAL A 220 4.42 19.09 -8.07
N GLY A 221 4.70 19.98 -9.03
CA GLY A 221 5.54 21.16 -8.81
C GLY A 221 5.04 22.07 -7.69
N ARG A 222 3.72 22.26 -7.59
CA ARG A 222 3.07 23.01 -6.50
C ARG A 222 3.29 22.34 -5.14
N ILE A 223 3.01 21.04 -5.03
CA ILE A 223 3.25 20.26 -3.79
C ILE A 223 4.72 20.34 -3.35
N ILE A 224 5.65 20.22 -4.30
CA ILE A 224 7.09 20.27 -4.04
C ILE A 224 7.50 21.65 -3.51
N THR A 225 7.08 22.72 -4.19
CA THR A 225 7.45 24.10 -3.83
C THR A 225 6.80 24.58 -2.53
N GLU A 226 5.58 24.12 -2.22
CA GLU A 226 4.93 24.35 -0.92
C GLU A 226 5.65 23.62 0.23
N SER A 227 6.13 22.39 -0.02
CA SER A 227 6.81 21.57 0.98
C SER A 227 8.30 21.92 1.16
N ILE A 228 8.94 22.44 0.11
CA ILE A 228 10.36 22.78 0.04
C ILE A 228 10.51 24.19 -0.54
N PRO A 229 10.26 25.26 0.26
CA PRO A 229 10.11 26.62 -0.26
C PRO A 229 11.34 27.25 -0.93
N TYR A 230 12.52 26.65 -0.78
CA TYR A 230 13.75 27.12 -1.44
C TYR A 230 13.98 26.48 -2.82
N LEU A 231 13.28 25.38 -3.13
CA LEU A 231 13.48 24.64 -4.37
C LEU A 231 12.69 25.30 -5.49
N LYS A 232 13.37 25.64 -6.59
CA LYS A 232 12.73 26.19 -7.79
C LYS A 232 12.33 25.05 -8.71
N CYS A 233 11.04 24.94 -9.00
CA CYS A 233 10.47 23.94 -9.89
C CYS A 233 10.06 24.58 -11.23
N THR A 234 10.44 23.93 -12.33
CA THR A 234 9.98 24.27 -13.68
C THR A 234 9.20 23.10 -14.23
N VAL A 235 7.93 23.29 -14.55
CA VAL A 235 7.06 22.29 -15.17
C VAL A 235 7.23 22.39 -16.68
N LEU A 236 7.66 21.31 -17.33
CA LEU A 236 7.74 21.18 -18.78
C LEU A 236 6.62 20.25 -19.25
N ASP A 237 5.72 20.74 -20.10
CA ASP A 237 4.70 19.93 -20.75
C ASP A 237 4.36 20.47 -22.15
N LEU A 238 3.49 19.79 -22.90
CA LEU A 238 3.05 20.23 -24.21
C LEU A 238 2.34 21.60 -24.11
N PRO A 239 2.44 22.45 -25.16
CA PRO A 239 1.86 23.80 -25.13
C PRO A 239 0.34 23.88 -24.85
N HIS A 240 -0.43 22.84 -25.19
CA HIS A 240 -1.87 22.79 -24.91
C HIS A 240 -2.20 22.31 -23.49
N VAL A 241 -1.24 21.73 -22.76
CA VAL A 241 -1.42 21.21 -21.39
C VAL A 241 -1.02 22.25 -20.36
N VAL A 242 0.08 22.96 -20.60
CA VAL A 242 0.56 24.00 -19.67
C VAL A 242 -0.53 25.06 -19.45
N PRO A 243 -0.76 25.48 -18.20
CA PRO A 243 -1.83 26.41 -17.89
C PRO A 243 -1.59 27.77 -18.55
N ASN A 244 -2.50 28.17 -19.43
CA ASN A 244 -2.49 29.49 -20.08
C ASN A 244 -3.27 30.55 -19.28
N SER A 245 -3.83 30.18 -18.12
CA SER A 245 -4.71 31.03 -17.32
C SER A 245 -3.97 31.67 -16.15
N PRO A 246 -4.16 32.99 -15.89
CA PRO A 246 -3.58 33.66 -14.73
C PRO A 246 -4.08 33.12 -13.36
N ALA A 247 -5.07 32.22 -13.34
CA ALA A 247 -5.56 31.57 -12.12
C ALA A 247 -4.60 30.48 -11.58
N VAL A 248 -3.77 29.87 -12.42
CA VAL A 248 -2.67 29.00 -11.98
C VAL A 248 -1.43 29.87 -11.95
N ALA A 249 -1.25 30.59 -10.84
CA ALA A 249 -0.23 31.62 -10.75
C ALA A 249 1.17 30.99 -10.75
N GLU A 250 1.97 31.33 -11.76
CA GLU A 250 3.42 31.24 -11.61
C GLU A 250 3.83 31.94 -10.31
N THR A 251 4.71 31.30 -9.57
CA THR A 251 5.28 31.87 -8.35
C THR A 251 6.77 32.12 -8.58
N GLU A 252 7.43 32.75 -7.61
CA GLU A 252 8.89 32.90 -7.66
C GLU A 252 9.61 31.54 -7.85
N ASN A 253 9.02 30.46 -7.32
CA ASN A 253 9.60 29.13 -7.28
C ASN A 253 8.89 28.11 -8.21
N LEU A 254 7.82 28.48 -8.91
CA LEU A 254 7.10 27.59 -9.83
C LEU A 254 6.89 28.29 -11.18
N LYS A 255 7.44 27.70 -12.24
CA LYS A 255 7.33 28.21 -13.62
C LYS A 255 6.83 27.15 -14.58
N PHE A 256 6.24 27.55 -15.69
CA PHE A 256 5.77 26.65 -16.74
C PHE A 256 6.49 26.89 -18.07
N ILE A 257 6.81 25.81 -18.78
CA ILE A 257 7.41 25.83 -20.11
C ILE A 257 6.60 24.90 -21.01
N GLY A 258 5.95 25.47 -22.03
CA GLY A 258 5.35 24.71 -23.12
C GLY A 258 6.44 24.23 -24.08
N GLY A 259 6.60 22.92 -24.25
CA GLY A 259 7.64 22.35 -25.10
C GLY A 259 7.55 20.83 -25.26
N ASP A 260 8.48 20.30 -26.03
CA ASP A 260 8.60 18.87 -26.32
C ASP A 260 9.86 18.30 -25.67
N MET A 261 9.69 17.35 -24.74
CA MET A 261 10.78 16.70 -24.03
C MET A 261 11.74 15.91 -24.95
N PHE A 262 11.28 15.47 -26.11
CA PHE A 262 12.15 14.81 -27.11
C PHE A 262 13.07 15.82 -27.80
N GLN A 263 12.70 17.11 -27.80
CA GLN A 263 13.51 18.18 -28.38
C GLN A 263 14.49 18.73 -27.34
N SER A 264 14.00 19.23 -26.21
CA SER A 264 14.83 19.85 -25.17
C SER A 264 14.19 19.76 -23.80
N ILE A 265 15.02 19.48 -22.78
CA ILE A 265 14.67 19.57 -21.37
C ILE A 265 15.52 20.70 -20.75
N PRO A 266 14.91 21.69 -20.07
CA PRO A 266 15.65 22.78 -19.42
C PRO A 266 16.70 22.27 -18.42
N PRO A 267 17.87 22.92 -18.31
CA PRO A 267 18.87 22.53 -17.32
C PRO A 267 18.38 22.72 -15.87
N ALA A 268 18.64 21.74 -15.00
CA ALA A 268 18.33 21.80 -13.57
C ALA A 268 19.17 20.79 -12.78
N ASP A 269 19.29 20.97 -11.46
CA ASP A 269 20.02 20.05 -10.59
C ASP A 269 19.40 18.64 -10.58
N ALA A 270 18.08 18.56 -10.77
CA ALA A 270 17.40 17.30 -11.00
C ALA A 270 16.27 17.40 -12.03
N VAL A 271 15.96 16.25 -12.63
CA VAL A 271 14.80 16.04 -13.50
C VAL A 271 13.86 15.04 -12.84
N LEU A 272 12.58 15.36 -12.74
CA LEU A 272 11.51 14.48 -12.27
C LEU A 272 10.70 13.95 -13.46
N LEU A 273 10.42 12.65 -13.45
CA LEU A 273 9.58 11.95 -14.41
C LEU A 273 8.56 11.12 -13.61
N LYS A 274 7.34 11.63 -13.42
CA LYS A 274 6.25 10.91 -12.76
C LYS A 274 5.27 10.37 -13.82
N LEU A 275 5.06 9.06 -13.87
CA LEU A 275 4.13 8.42 -14.81
C LEU A 275 4.39 8.83 -16.28
N ILE A 276 5.66 8.96 -16.65
CA ILE A 276 6.07 9.34 -18.01
C ILE A 276 6.56 8.11 -18.76
N LEU A 277 7.62 7.48 -18.26
CA LEU A 277 8.35 6.46 -19.00
C LEU A 277 7.53 5.18 -19.19
N HIS A 278 6.54 4.91 -18.33
CA HIS A 278 5.63 3.78 -18.53
C HIS A 278 4.72 3.91 -19.77
N GLY A 279 4.51 5.14 -20.29
CA GLY A 279 3.73 5.39 -21.51
C GLY A 279 4.52 5.25 -22.82
N TRP A 280 5.84 5.06 -22.74
CA TRP A 280 6.74 5.04 -23.90
C TRP A 280 7.44 3.70 -24.07
N SER A 281 7.69 3.34 -25.34
CA SER A 281 8.53 2.19 -25.69
C SER A 281 9.96 2.36 -25.14
N ASP A 282 10.71 1.27 -25.04
CA ASP A 282 12.08 1.29 -24.50
C ASP A 282 13.01 2.22 -25.32
N GLU A 283 12.83 2.28 -26.63
CA GLU A 283 13.59 3.17 -27.52
C GLU A 283 13.31 4.64 -27.20
N LYS A 284 12.03 4.98 -26.98
CA LYS A 284 11.61 6.33 -26.64
C LYS A 284 12.02 6.70 -25.21
N CYS A 285 11.94 5.78 -24.27
CA CYS A 285 12.50 5.96 -22.92
C CYS A 285 13.99 6.26 -22.97
N LEU A 286 14.75 5.57 -23.81
CA LEU A 286 16.18 5.81 -23.97
C LEU A 286 16.48 7.23 -24.52
N GLU A 287 15.68 7.71 -25.48
CA GLU A 287 15.76 9.08 -25.98
C GLU A 287 15.51 10.11 -24.85
N ILE A 288 14.42 9.92 -24.09
CA ILE A 288 14.06 10.80 -22.95
C ILE A 288 15.17 10.79 -21.90
N LEU A 289 15.63 9.62 -21.46
CA LEU A 289 16.67 9.49 -20.44
C LEU A 289 18.00 10.14 -20.87
N LYS A 290 18.36 10.06 -22.15
CA LYS A 290 19.54 10.77 -22.70
C LYS A 290 19.36 12.29 -22.66
N LYS A 291 18.15 12.81 -22.91
CA LYS A 291 17.83 14.24 -22.76
C LYS A 291 17.91 14.68 -21.31
N CYS A 292 17.35 13.89 -20.39
CA CYS A 292 17.43 14.16 -18.95
C CYS A 292 18.89 14.20 -18.48
N ARG A 293 19.72 13.26 -18.94
CA ARG A 293 21.15 13.23 -18.64
C ARG A 293 21.89 14.48 -19.13
N GLY A 294 21.50 15.02 -20.28
CA GLY A 294 22.05 16.27 -20.81
C GLY A 294 21.56 17.54 -20.08
N ALA A 295 20.44 17.45 -19.37
CA ALA A 295 19.84 18.55 -18.62
C ALA A 295 20.37 18.67 -17.18
N ILE A 296 20.98 17.61 -16.63
CA ILE A 296 21.53 17.62 -15.26
C ILE A 296 23.04 17.90 -15.23
N PRO A 297 23.56 18.52 -14.14
CA PRO A 297 24.98 18.63 -13.91
C PRO A 297 25.68 17.26 -13.90
N SER A 298 26.89 17.18 -14.46
CA SER A 298 27.70 15.96 -14.44
C SER A 298 28.18 15.58 -13.03
N ASP A 299 28.23 16.55 -12.11
CA ASP A 299 28.57 16.35 -10.70
C ASP A 299 27.37 16.76 -9.85
N GLY A 300 26.89 15.86 -8.98
CA GLY A 300 25.76 16.10 -8.08
C GLY A 300 24.35 16.07 -8.71
N GLY A 301 24.22 16.03 -10.04
CA GLY A 301 22.92 15.96 -10.72
C GLY A 301 22.23 14.59 -10.59
N LYS A 302 20.89 14.55 -10.66
CA LYS A 302 20.13 13.27 -10.61
C LYS A 302 18.83 13.29 -11.39
N VAL A 303 18.40 12.13 -11.87
CA VAL A 303 17.04 11.92 -12.40
C VAL A 303 16.22 11.15 -11.36
N ILE A 304 15.01 11.64 -11.10
CA ILE A 304 14.04 11.05 -10.17
C ILE A 304 12.89 10.53 -11.02
N ILE A 305 12.60 9.22 -10.94
CA ILE A 305 11.51 8.58 -11.67
C ILE A 305 10.51 8.06 -10.65
N ILE A 306 9.23 8.30 -10.88
CA ILE A 306 8.13 7.76 -10.08
C ILE A 306 7.26 6.96 -11.04
N ASP A 307 7.48 5.64 -11.05
CA ASP A 307 6.78 4.67 -11.91
C ASP A 307 6.65 3.32 -11.17
N ALA A 308 5.83 2.42 -11.72
CA ALA A 308 5.72 1.09 -11.14
C ALA A 308 6.99 0.26 -11.41
N VAL A 309 7.33 -0.58 -10.44
CA VAL A 309 8.34 -1.63 -10.58
C VAL A 309 7.67 -2.96 -10.29
N ILE A 310 7.53 -3.80 -11.32
CA ILE A 310 6.91 -5.11 -11.17
C ILE A 310 7.89 -6.08 -10.50
N ASN A 311 7.46 -6.65 -9.37
CA ASN A 311 8.19 -7.72 -8.71
C ASN A 311 7.27 -8.86 -8.28
N ARG A 312 6.90 -9.73 -9.23
CA ARG A 312 5.96 -10.85 -9.02
C ARG A 312 6.30 -11.80 -7.87
N ASN A 313 7.56 -11.82 -7.43
CA ASN A 313 8.03 -12.70 -6.36
C ASN A 313 8.07 -12.02 -4.98
N LYS A 314 7.92 -10.69 -4.93
CA LYS A 314 8.00 -9.90 -3.69
C LYS A 314 6.72 -9.13 -3.40
N ASP A 315 5.96 -8.84 -4.44
CA ASP A 315 4.74 -8.06 -4.34
C ASP A 315 3.61 -8.87 -3.70
N GLU A 316 2.77 -8.21 -2.90
CA GLU A 316 1.52 -8.81 -2.43
C GLU A 316 0.61 -9.13 -3.62
N HIS A 317 -0.27 -10.13 -3.48
CA HIS A 317 -1.09 -10.61 -4.59
C HIS A 317 -1.93 -9.49 -5.23
N GLN A 318 -2.58 -8.66 -4.40
CA GLN A 318 -3.42 -7.55 -4.87
C GLN A 318 -2.60 -6.42 -5.53
N ALA A 319 -1.43 -6.09 -4.96
CA ALA A 319 -0.52 -5.10 -5.54
C ALA A 319 0.05 -5.58 -6.88
N THR A 320 0.37 -6.87 -6.98
CA THR A 320 0.80 -7.50 -8.24
C THR A 320 -0.30 -7.40 -9.28
N GLU A 321 -1.54 -7.75 -8.92
CA GLU A 321 -2.69 -7.69 -9.83
C GLU A 321 -2.92 -6.26 -10.35
N ALA A 322 -2.87 -5.24 -9.48
CA ALA A 322 -2.99 -3.84 -9.89
C ALA A 322 -1.88 -3.40 -10.86
N LYS A 323 -0.62 -3.77 -10.59
CA LYS A 323 0.50 -3.47 -11.51
C LYS A 323 0.36 -4.17 -12.86
N LEU A 324 -0.16 -5.40 -12.88
CA LEU A 324 -0.43 -6.12 -14.13
C LEU A 324 -1.60 -5.50 -14.92
N PHE A 325 -2.62 -4.97 -14.23
CA PHE A 325 -3.66 -4.19 -14.91
C PHE A 325 -3.11 -2.89 -15.48
N SER A 326 -2.20 -2.21 -14.79
CA SER A 326 -1.50 -1.03 -15.34
C SER A 326 -0.66 -1.38 -16.57
N ASP A 327 0.05 -2.51 -16.55
CA ASP A 327 0.82 -3.01 -17.71
C ASP A 327 -0.07 -3.28 -18.92
N MET A 328 -1.21 -3.95 -18.69
CA MET A 328 -2.21 -4.19 -19.73
C MET A 328 -2.84 -2.90 -20.25
N LEU A 329 -3.06 -1.91 -19.39
CA LEU A 329 -3.53 -0.58 -19.79
C LEU A 329 -2.51 0.07 -20.71
N MET A 330 -1.22 0.10 -20.31
CA MET A 330 -0.16 0.68 -21.15
C MET A 330 -0.08 0.00 -22.51
N MET A 331 -0.19 -1.33 -22.59
CA MET A 331 -0.26 -2.05 -23.87
C MET A 331 -1.46 -1.64 -24.72
N ALA A 332 -2.62 -1.39 -24.11
CA ALA A 332 -3.85 -1.08 -24.81
C ALA A 332 -3.90 0.37 -25.33
N VAL A 333 -3.37 1.33 -24.54
CA VAL A 333 -3.57 2.77 -24.80
C VAL A 333 -2.30 3.53 -25.18
N ALA A 334 -1.13 2.92 -24.99
CA ALA A 334 0.16 3.55 -25.24
C ALA A 334 1.17 2.56 -25.85
N SER A 335 2.35 3.07 -26.18
CA SER A 335 3.47 2.26 -26.70
C SER A 335 4.32 1.61 -25.59
N GLY A 336 4.01 1.93 -24.35
CA GLY A 336 4.84 1.60 -23.19
C GLY A 336 4.41 0.33 -22.46
N ARG A 337 4.93 0.18 -21.25
CA ARG A 337 4.76 -0.99 -20.39
C ARG A 337 5.22 -0.69 -18.97
N GLU A 338 4.72 -1.48 -18.03
CA GLU A 338 5.29 -1.52 -16.69
C GLU A 338 6.53 -2.42 -16.67
N ARG A 339 7.57 -1.97 -15.97
CA ARG A 339 8.91 -2.56 -16.05
C ARG A 339 9.31 -3.27 -14.78
N SER A 340 10.07 -4.35 -14.90
CA SER A 340 10.74 -4.96 -13.75
C SER A 340 12.01 -4.17 -13.41
N GLU A 341 12.57 -4.40 -12.22
CA GLU A 341 13.86 -3.80 -11.81
C GLU A 341 14.98 -4.04 -12.84
N LYS A 342 14.99 -5.20 -13.50
CA LYS A 342 16.01 -5.52 -14.52
C LYS A 342 15.81 -4.75 -15.82
N ASP A 343 14.55 -4.52 -16.21
CA ASP A 343 14.24 -3.74 -17.41
C ASP A 343 14.64 -2.27 -17.18
N TRP A 344 14.35 -1.76 -15.98
CA TRP A 344 14.80 -0.44 -15.52
C TRP A 344 16.33 -0.31 -15.52
N GLU A 345 17.02 -1.25 -14.87
CA GLU A 345 18.49 -1.29 -14.84
C GLU A 345 19.10 -1.25 -16.24
N LYS A 346 18.57 -2.05 -17.16
CA LYS A 346 19.00 -2.06 -18.56
C LYS A 346 18.87 -0.67 -19.21
N LEU A 347 17.69 -0.04 -19.09
CA LEU A 347 17.45 1.30 -19.65
C LEU A 347 18.43 2.34 -19.09
N PHE A 348 18.70 2.32 -17.79
CA PHE A 348 19.59 3.29 -17.15
C PHE A 348 21.03 3.13 -17.62
N LEU A 349 21.51 1.89 -17.72
CA LEU A 349 22.86 1.59 -18.21
C LEU A 349 23.01 2.00 -19.69
N GLU A 350 22.03 1.68 -20.54
CA GLU A 350 22.04 2.07 -21.95
C GLU A 350 21.94 3.58 -22.16
N ALA A 351 21.25 4.30 -21.27
CA ALA A 351 21.20 5.76 -21.26
C ALA A 351 22.50 6.42 -20.74
N GLY A 352 23.43 5.62 -20.21
CA GLY A 352 24.75 6.06 -19.76
C GLY A 352 24.80 6.55 -18.31
N PHE A 353 23.85 6.13 -17.47
CA PHE A 353 23.91 6.35 -16.03
C PHE A 353 24.73 5.27 -15.33
N ARG A 354 25.39 5.62 -14.22
CA ARG A 354 26.33 4.73 -13.52
C ARG A 354 25.71 3.96 -12.36
N SER A 355 24.69 4.53 -11.73
CA SER A 355 24.06 3.95 -10.55
C SER A 355 22.61 4.36 -10.42
N TYR A 356 21.81 3.49 -9.83
CA TYR A 356 20.42 3.77 -9.49
C TYR A 356 20.09 3.26 -8.09
N LYS A 357 19.04 3.82 -7.48
CA LYS A 357 18.47 3.40 -6.20
C LYS A 357 16.96 3.39 -6.31
N ILE A 358 16.35 2.25 -6.00
CA ILE A 358 14.89 2.10 -5.95
C ILE A 358 14.42 2.19 -4.50
N THR A 359 13.43 3.04 -4.24
CA THR A 359 12.82 3.26 -2.91
C THR A 359 11.30 3.05 -3.01
N PRO A 360 10.71 2.10 -2.26
CA PRO A 360 9.26 1.98 -2.15
C PRO A 360 8.67 3.24 -1.52
N ILE A 361 7.62 3.80 -2.12
CA ILE A 361 7.08 5.11 -1.73
C ILE A 361 6.11 5.02 -0.55
N PHE A 362 5.52 3.85 -0.33
CA PHE A 362 4.63 3.59 0.79
C PHE A 362 5.17 2.37 1.54
N GLY A 363 5.30 2.50 2.86
CA GLY A 363 5.74 1.42 3.74
C GLY A 363 6.29 1.95 5.07
N LEU A 364 6.06 1.20 6.14
CA LEU A 364 6.68 1.46 7.44
C LEU A 364 8.21 1.51 7.25
N LYS A 365 8.89 2.46 7.89
CA LYS A 365 10.34 2.73 7.72
C LYS A 365 11.24 1.48 7.82
N PHE A 366 10.83 0.46 8.58
CA PHE A 366 11.54 -0.82 8.69
C PHE A 366 11.41 -1.74 7.46
N LEU A 367 10.34 -1.60 6.67
CA LEU A 367 10.14 -2.27 5.38
C LEU A 367 10.92 -1.57 4.27
N ASN A 368 10.98 -0.24 4.30
CA ASN A 368 11.58 0.58 3.25
C ASN A 368 13.10 0.73 3.41
N GLN A 369 13.61 0.72 4.64
CA GLN A 369 15.03 0.75 4.98
C GLN A 369 15.37 -0.31 6.04
N PRO A 370 15.36 -1.61 5.69
CA PRO A 370 15.64 -2.68 6.65
C PRO A 370 17.06 -2.58 7.22
N HIS A 371 17.99 -1.94 6.50
CA HIS A 371 19.35 -1.67 6.95
C HIS A 371 19.44 -0.63 8.08
N THR A 372 18.43 0.22 8.26
CA THR A 372 18.40 1.24 9.32
C THR A 372 17.64 0.78 10.56
N THR A 373 17.07 -0.44 10.55
CA THR A 373 16.27 -0.96 11.66
C THR A 373 16.76 -2.31 12.14
N VAL A 374 16.71 -2.57 13.44
CA VAL A 374 17.13 -3.86 14.02
C VAL A 374 16.23 -5.00 13.50
N PHE A 375 14.94 -4.75 13.32
CA PHE A 375 13.99 -5.70 12.72
C PHE A 375 14.39 -6.13 11.31
N GLY A 376 14.74 -5.17 10.45
CA GLY A 376 15.17 -5.47 9.08
C GLY A 376 16.50 -6.22 9.02
N PHE A 377 17.45 -5.85 9.89
CA PHE A 377 18.74 -6.53 10.02
C PHE A 377 18.58 -7.98 10.48
N GLU A 378 17.83 -8.22 11.55
CA GLU A 378 17.62 -9.58 12.06
C GLU A 378 16.83 -10.45 11.08
N ASN A 379 15.84 -9.89 10.38
CA ASN A 379 15.07 -10.63 9.37
C ASN A 379 15.95 -11.04 8.18
N ASN A 380 16.92 -10.20 7.79
CA ASN A 380 17.91 -10.55 6.78
C ASN A 380 18.78 -11.73 7.21
N ASP A 381 19.26 -11.73 8.46
CA ASP A 381 20.08 -12.83 8.98
C ASP A 381 19.28 -14.13 9.14
N LYS A 382 18.03 -14.05 9.60
CA LYS A 382 17.11 -15.20 9.69
C LYS A 382 16.84 -15.78 8.30
N LYS A 383 16.65 -14.94 7.28
CA LYS A 383 16.47 -15.39 5.90
C LYS A 383 17.69 -16.16 5.40
N ALA A 384 18.88 -15.57 5.54
CA ALA A 384 20.14 -16.22 5.15
C ALA A 384 20.37 -17.55 5.90
N TRP A 385 20.00 -17.59 7.19
CA TRP A 385 20.06 -18.80 8.01
C TRP A 385 19.14 -19.90 7.50
N VAL A 386 17.87 -19.59 7.18
CA VAL A 386 16.91 -20.56 6.62
C VAL A 386 17.37 -21.07 5.26
N GLU A 387 17.85 -20.18 4.38
CA GLU A 387 18.37 -20.56 3.06
C GLU A 387 19.51 -21.58 3.18
N ARG A 388 20.43 -21.39 4.14
CA ARG A 388 21.53 -22.34 4.37
C ARG A 388 21.04 -23.66 4.92
N ILE A 389 20.19 -23.66 5.95
CA ILE A 389 19.69 -24.91 6.56
C ILE A 389 18.94 -25.79 5.57
N MET A 390 18.19 -25.18 4.65
CA MET A 390 17.46 -25.93 3.62
C MET A 390 18.37 -26.51 2.53
N GLN A 391 19.65 -26.09 2.46
CA GLN A 391 20.65 -26.59 1.50
C GLN A 391 21.63 -27.59 2.12
N VAL A 392 21.71 -27.68 3.45
CA VAL A 392 22.67 -28.52 4.17
C VAL A 392 22.18 -29.97 4.24
N ASP A 393 23.13 -30.90 4.26
CA ASP A 393 22.86 -32.35 4.33
C ASP A 393 22.05 -32.71 5.59
N LYS A 394 21.20 -33.75 5.50
CA LYS A 394 20.19 -34.10 6.53
C LYS A 394 20.77 -34.34 7.93
N ARG A 395 22.08 -34.56 8.04
CA ARG A 395 22.80 -34.79 9.30
C ARG A 395 22.95 -33.53 10.17
N GLU A 396 22.81 -32.33 9.62
CA GLU A 396 22.94 -31.06 10.39
C GLU A 396 21.59 -30.39 10.72
N VAL A 397 20.47 -30.98 10.28
CA VAL A 397 19.10 -30.52 10.58
C VAL A 397 18.84 -30.47 12.09
N GLY A 398 19.54 -31.28 12.88
CA GLY A 398 19.44 -31.26 14.35
C GLY A 398 19.80 -29.90 14.97
N THR A 399 20.78 -29.17 14.40
CA THR A 399 21.16 -27.83 14.88
C THR A 399 20.05 -26.82 14.60
N ALA A 400 19.42 -26.90 13.42
CA ALA A 400 18.29 -26.06 13.04
C ALA A 400 17.10 -26.23 13.99
N LEU A 401 16.75 -27.49 14.28
CA LEU A 401 15.65 -27.84 15.18
C LEU A 401 15.96 -27.37 16.61
N SER A 402 17.21 -27.46 17.07
CA SER A 402 17.62 -26.95 18.39
C SER A 402 17.44 -25.43 18.51
N VAL A 403 17.83 -24.67 17.49
CA VAL A 403 17.65 -23.21 17.47
C VAL A 403 16.17 -22.83 17.52
N ILE A 404 15.33 -23.47 16.71
CA ILE A 404 13.89 -23.17 16.69
C ILE A 404 13.22 -23.62 17.99
N GLN A 405 13.63 -24.76 18.54
CA GLN A 405 13.14 -25.26 19.82
C GLN A 405 13.53 -24.34 20.99
N SER A 406 14.73 -23.76 20.98
CA SER A 406 15.14 -22.75 21.96
C SER A 406 14.23 -21.51 21.89
N ASN A 407 13.98 -20.99 20.69
CA ASN A 407 13.06 -19.86 20.48
C ASN A 407 11.61 -20.17 20.89
N THR A 408 11.13 -21.38 20.58
CA THR A 408 9.80 -21.86 21.00
C THR A 408 9.69 -21.93 22.52
N SER A 409 10.74 -22.41 23.19
CA SER A 409 10.80 -22.54 24.65
C SER A 409 10.79 -21.16 25.32
N ALA A 410 11.58 -20.22 24.78
CA ALA A 410 11.58 -18.85 25.24
C ALA A 410 10.19 -18.19 25.07
N ALA A 411 9.46 -18.52 24.00
CA ALA A 411 8.17 -17.88 23.68
C ALA A 411 7.11 -18.41 24.63
N THR A 412 7.14 -19.71 24.88
CA THR A 412 6.28 -20.37 25.85
C THR A 412 6.54 -19.88 27.27
N PHE A 413 7.81 -19.64 27.63
CA PHE A 413 8.18 -19.04 28.92
C PHE A 413 7.59 -17.63 29.08
N LEU A 414 7.83 -16.73 28.11
CA LEU A 414 7.29 -15.36 28.17
C LEU A 414 5.76 -15.31 28.09
N GLY A 415 5.14 -16.22 27.34
CA GLY A 415 3.70 -16.42 27.35
C GLY A 415 3.20 -16.81 28.75
N SER A 416 3.86 -17.76 29.41
CA SER A 416 3.50 -18.18 30.77
C SER A 416 3.69 -17.05 31.79
N VAL A 417 4.76 -16.26 31.67
CA VAL A 417 4.98 -15.06 32.49
C VAL A 417 3.85 -14.05 32.26
N SER A 418 3.48 -13.78 31.00
CA SER A 418 2.39 -12.85 30.66
C SER A 418 1.05 -13.30 31.24
N LEU A 419 0.75 -14.60 31.16
CA LEU A 419 -0.46 -15.19 31.75
C LEU A 419 -0.43 -15.15 33.29
N THR A 420 0.74 -15.35 33.90
CA THR A 420 0.93 -15.24 35.35
C THR A 420 0.70 -13.81 35.83
N LEU A 421 1.24 -12.81 35.11
CA LEU A 421 1.03 -11.40 35.39
C LEU A 421 -0.45 -10.99 35.22
N CYS A 422 -1.12 -11.53 34.20
CA CYS A 422 -2.56 -11.38 34.00
C CYS A 422 -3.35 -11.92 35.20
N SER A 423 -3.08 -13.17 35.62
CA SER A 423 -3.74 -13.80 36.77
C SER A 423 -3.43 -13.08 38.09
N LEU A 424 -2.20 -12.64 38.30
CA LEU A 424 -1.79 -11.89 39.49
C LEU A 424 -2.51 -10.54 39.55
N THR A 425 -2.62 -9.83 38.42
CA THR A 425 -3.37 -8.57 38.32
C THR A 425 -4.86 -8.80 38.59
N GLY A 426 -5.45 -9.87 38.04
CA GLY A 426 -6.85 -10.25 38.29
C GLY A 426 -7.13 -10.61 39.75
N ALA A 427 -6.24 -11.39 40.39
CA ALA A 427 -6.34 -11.73 41.80
C ALA A 427 -6.19 -10.50 42.71
N TRP A 428 -5.32 -9.55 42.32
CA TRP A 428 -5.16 -8.28 43.03
C TRP A 428 -6.45 -7.45 43.03
N ILE A 429 -7.14 -7.40 41.88
CA ILE A 429 -8.45 -6.72 41.75
C ILE A 429 -9.51 -7.41 42.63
N GLY A 430 -9.56 -8.74 42.62
CA GLY A 430 -10.58 -9.50 43.35
C GLY A 430 -10.36 -9.63 44.85
N GLY A 431 -9.11 -9.46 45.33
CA GLY A 431 -8.72 -9.73 46.73
C GLY A 431 -8.60 -8.51 47.65
N SER A 432 -8.80 -7.29 47.16
CA SER A 432 -8.56 -6.08 47.96
C SER A 432 -9.86 -5.50 48.54
N SER A 433 -10.19 -5.91 49.77
CA SER A 433 -11.19 -5.23 50.61
C SER A 433 -10.65 -3.96 51.30
N ASP A 434 -9.36 -3.61 51.15
CA ASP A 434 -8.82 -2.33 51.61
C ASP A 434 -7.65 -1.80 50.77
N ASN A 435 -7.68 -0.49 50.56
CA ASN A 435 -6.84 0.28 49.63
C ASN A 435 -5.36 0.37 50.08
N VAL A 436 -4.52 -0.59 49.68
CA VAL A 436 -3.06 -0.58 49.94
C VAL A 436 -2.35 0.64 49.32
N PHE A 437 -2.95 1.28 48.32
CA PHE A 437 -2.40 2.45 47.62
C PHE A 437 -3.00 3.79 48.04
N ARG A 438 -3.86 3.87 49.07
CA ARG A 438 -4.25 5.18 49.66
C ARG A 438 -3.12 5.81 50.50
N SER A 439 -1.86 5.64 50.12
CA SER A 439 -0.77 6.42 50.70
C SER A 439 -0.75 7.82 50.08
N GLN A 440 -0.34 8.82 50.86
CA GLN A 440 -0.29 10.24 50.48
C GLN A 440 0.64 10.56 49.28
N LEU A 441 1.19 9.55 48.60
CA LEU A 441 2.14 9.67 47.51
C LEU A 441 1.48 9.61 46.12
N ILE A 442 0.19 9.28 46.02
CA ILE A 442 -0.50 9.11 44.72
C ILE A 442 -1.08 10.43 44.23
N TYR A 443 -0.52 10.93 43.13
CA TYR A 443 -0.97 12.13 42.43
C TYR A 443 -1.89 11.75 41.26
N GLY A 444 -3.12 12.29 41.20
CA GLY A 444 -4.06 12.10 40.09
C GLY A 444 -5.46 11.65 40.49
N ASP A 445 -6.37 11.51 39.50
CA ASP A 445 -7.73 11.01 39.74
C ASP A 445 -7.74 9.55 40.22
N THR A 446 -8.45 9.32 41.32
CA THR A 446 -8.61 8.01 41.98
C THR A 446 -10.06 7.56 42.01
N SER A 447 -10.91 8.15 41.15
CA SER A 447 -12.29 7.72 41.00
C SER A 447 -12.37 6.22 40.64
N PRO A 448 -13.37 5.47 41.16
CA PRO A 448 -13.53 4.05 40.86
C PRO A 448 -13.52 3.71 39.36
N PRO A 449 -14.17 4.50 38.46
CA PRO A 449 -14.09 4.26 37.02
C PRO A 449 -12.67 4.38 36.47
N THR A 450 -11.91 5.39 36.89
CA THR A 450 -10.51 5.59 36.46
C THR A 450 -9.62 4.44 36.91
N ILE A 451 -9.83 3.92 38.13
CA ILE A 451 -9.11 2.75 38.64
C ILE A 451 -9.45 1.50 37.80
N SER A 452 -10.72 1.27 37.48
CA SER A 452 -11.13 0.17 36.59
C SER A 452 -10.49 0.26 35.21
N ILE A 453 -10.41 1.46 34.62
CA ILE A 453 -9.74 1.67 33.32
C ILE A 453 -8.25 1.30 33.42
N LYS A 454 -7.52 1.75 34.46
CA LYS A 454 -6.10 1.42 34.66
C LYS A 454 -5.87 -0.10 34.66
N TYR A 455 -6.71 -0.84 35.39
CA TYR A 455 -6.63 -2.29 35.47
C TYR A 455 -6.97 -2.97 34.15
N ILE A 456 -8.04 -2.56 33.47
CA ILE A 456 -8.42 -3.12 32.16
C ILE A 456 -7.30 -2.88 31.15
N SER A 457 -6.77 -1.66 31.06
CA SER A 457 -5.67 -1.34 30.15
C SER A 457 -4.43 -2.19 30.40
N LEU A 458 -4.03 -2.35 31.66
CA LEU A 458 -2.89 -3.20 32.03
C LEU A 458 -3.14 -4.68 31.67
N LEU A 459 -4.35 -5.19 31.97
CA LEU A 459 -4.75 -6.56 31.65
C LEU A 459 -4.74 -6.83 30.14
N THR A 460 -5.27 -5.90 29.35
CA THR A 460 -5.27 -5.97 27.89
C THR A 460 -3.84 -6.06 27.34
N CYS A 461 -2.88 -5.34 27.93
CA CYS A 461 -1.48 -5.41 27.50
C CYS A 461 -0.88 -6.81 27.75
N PHE A 462 -1.14 -7.40 28.92
CA PHE A 462 -0.65 -8.75 29.23
C PHE A 462 -1.34 -9.84 28.40
N LEU A 463 -2.63 -9.71 28.14
CA LEU A 463 -3.37 -10.62 27.26
C LEU A 463 -2.87 -10.52 25.81
N LEU A 464 -2.62 -9.31 25.31
CA LEU A 464 -2.03 -9.10 23.99
C LEU A 464 -0.64 -9.72 23.90
N ALA A 465 0.21 -9.50 24.90
CA ALA A 465 1.54 -10.12 24.99
C ALA A 465 1.44 -11.65 24.97
N PHE A 466 0.56 -12.22 25.80
CA PHE A 466 0.29 -13.67 25.84
C PHE A 466 -0.13 -14.21 24.47
N SER A 467 -1.13 -13.60 23.82
CA SER A 467 -1.59 -14.02 22.48
C SER A 467 -0.46 -13.95 21.45
N CYS A 468 0.36 -12.89 21.47
CA CYS A 468 1.51 -12.75 20.58
C CYS A 468 2.54 -13.86 20.80
N PHE A 469 2.89 -14.18 22.05
CA PHE A 469 3.84 -15.26 22.34
C PHE A 469 3.30 -16.65 21.99
N VAL A 470 1.98 -16.89 22.14
CA VAL A 470 1.34 -18.13 21.67
C VAL A 470 1.41 -18.25 20.14
N GLN A 471 1.14 -17.17 19.40
CA GLN A 471 1.27 -17.16 17.95
C GLN A 471 2.72 -17.34 17.50
N SER A 472 3.66 -16.73 18.22
CA SER A 472 5.10 -16.92 17.99
C SER A 472 5.50 -18.39 18.13
N ALA A 473 5.12 -19.04 19.23
CA ALA A 473 5.38 -20.46 19.47
C ALA A 473 4.73 -21.35 18.38
N ARG A 474 3.48 -21.06 17.99
CA ARG A 474 2.79 -21.78 16.91
C ARG A 474 3.57 -21.73 15.60
N HIS A 475 4.07 -20.56 15.22
CA HIS A 475 4.83 -20.37 13.98
C HIS A 475 6.20 -21.06 14.01
N PHE A 476 6.90 -21.04 15.15
CA PHE A 476 8.15 -21.80 15.31
C PHE A 476 7.92 -23.31 15.29
N VAL A 477 6.85 -23.81 15.92
CA VAL A 477 6.45 -25.23 15.82
C VAL A 477 6.13 -25.60 14.38
N HIS A 478 5.44 -24.74 13.62
CA HIS A 478 5.17 -24.98 12.21
C HIS A 478 6.48 -25.05 11.39
N ALA A 479 7.43 -24.15 11.63
CA ALA A 479 8.75 -24.19 11.01
C ALA A 479 9.50 -25.51 11.31
N ASN A 480 9.39 -26.03 12.54
CA ASN A 480 9.97 -27.34 12.90
C ASN A 480 9.40 -28.48 12.04
N TYR A 481 8.09 -28.51 11.81
CA TYR A 481 7.48 -29.51 10.92
C TYR A 481 8.00 -29.36 9.49
N LEU A 482 8.07 -28.14 8.96
CA LEU A 482 8.54 -27.92 7.59
C LEU A 482 10.00 -28.35 7.41
N ILE A 483 10.86 -28.07 8.38
CA ILE A 483 12.29 -28.43 8.33
C ILE A 483 12.52 -29.94 8.56
N SER A 484 11.70 -30.58 9.40
CA SER A 484 11.87 -32.01 9.75
C SER A 484 11.13 -32.96 8.82
N THR A 485 10.28 -32.49 7.89
CA THR A 485 9.47 -33.36 7.03
C THR A 485 10.36 -34.13 6.03
N PRO A 486 10.45 -35.46 6.15
CA PRO A 486 11.35 -36.25 5.31
C PRO A 486 10.84 -36.33 3.87
N TYR A 487 11.77 -36.23 2.91
CA TYR A 487 11.51 -36.40 1.45
C TYR A 487 10.49 -35.42 0.84
N SER A 488 10.34 -34.23 1.43
CA SER A 488 9.46 -33.19 0.92
C SER A 488 10.27 -32.11 0.19
N ASN A 489 9.84 -31.74 -1.02
CA ASN A 489 10.38 -30.59 -1.77
C ASN A 489 9.68 -29.31 -1.31
N ILE A 490 9.76 -28.99 -0.01
CA ILE A 490 9.14 -27.78 0.54
C ILE A 490 9.93 -26.56 0.05
N PRO A 491 9.30 -25.55 -0.56
CA PRO A 491 9.99 -24.34 -0.95
C PRO A 491 10.56 -23.63 0.29
N VAL A 492 11.83 -23.22 0.24
CA VAL A 492 12.54 -22.52 1.32
C VAL A 492 11.75 -21.32 1.87
N GLU A 493 11.00 -20.66 0.98
CA GLU A 493 10.12 -19.54 1.31
C GLU A 493 9.06 -19.86 2.37
N HIS A 494 8.51 -21.07 2.39
CA HIS A 494 7.51 -21.44 3.39
C HIS A 494 8.12 -21.51 4.79
N VAL A 495 9.38 -21.96 4.88
CA VAL A 495 10.14 -21.99 6.13
C VAL A 495 10.53 -20.57 6.54
N GLU A 496 10.99 -19.74 5.59
CA GLU A 496 11.33 -18.33 5.82
C GLU A 496 10.13 -17.58 6.42
N VAL A 497 8.95 -17.71 5.80
CA VAL A 497 7.72 -17.06 6.26
C VAL A 497 7.35 -17.52 7.67
N ALA A 498 7.47 -18.81 7.98
CA ALA A 498 7.16 -19.34 9.30
C ALA A 498 8.12 -18.78 10.37
N VAL A 499 9.42 -18.76 10.11
CA VAL A 499 10.45 -18.24 11.04
C VAL A 499 10.31 -16.73 11.25
N ILE A 500 10.11 -15.96 10.17
CA ILE A 500 9.96 -14.51 10.24
C ILE A 500 8.67 -14.12 10.97
N ARG A 501 7.53 -14.77 10.66
CA ARG A 501 6.28 -14.52 11.37
C ARG A 501 6.39 -14.85 12.86
N GLY A 502 7.00 -15.98 13.20
CA GLY A 502 7.28 -16.36 14.59
C GLY A 502 8.08 -15.29 15.33
N SER A 503 9.13 -14.76 14.69
CA SER A 503 9.94 -13.68 15.27
C SER A 503 9.22 -12.33 15.34
N ASN A 504 8.37 -11.99 14.38
CA ASN A 504 7.64 -10.72 14.42
C ASN A 504 6.63 -10.70 15.57
N PHE A 505 5.90 -11.81 15.77
CA PHE A 505 5.00 -11.96 16.92
C PHE A 505 5.75 -11.96 18.26
N TRP A 506 6.94 -12.55 18.31
CA TRP A 506 7.81 -12.47 19.49
C TRP A 506 8.10 -11.01 19.88
N SER A 507 8.57 -10.22 18.92
CA SER A 507 8.94 -8.83 19.17
C SER A 507 7.73 -7.95 19.48
N LEU A 508 6.57 -8.23 18.86
CA LEU A 508 5.31 -7.57 19.21
C LEU A 508 4.90 -7.87 20.66
N GLY A 509 5.06 -9.11 21.10
CA GLY A 509 4.84 -9.51 22.50
C GLY A 509 5.75 -8.76 23.48
N LEU A 510 7.04 -8.63 23.16
CA LEU A 510 7.97 -7.84 23.98
C LEU A 510 7.56 -6.36 24.06
N ARG A 511 7.15 -5.76 22.94
CA ARG A 511 6.66 -4.36 22.92
C ARG A 511 5.39 -4.18 23.76
N ALA A 512 4.48 -5.15 23.74
CA ALA A 512 3.31 -5.13 24.61
C ALA A 512 3.70 -5.20 26.10
N LEU A 513 4.72 -5.97 26.47
CA LEU A 513 5.25 -6.00 27.84
C LEU A 513 5.91 -4.67 28.24
N TYR A 514 6.69 -4.06 27.36
CA TYR A 514 7.27 -2.73 27.60
C TYR A 514 6.19 -1.67 27.80
N PHE A 515 5.15 -1.70 26.99
CA PHE A 515 4.01 -0.81 27.16
C PHE A 515 3.26 -1.05 28.48
N ALA A 516 3.15 -2.32 28.92
CA ALA A 516 2.57 -2.67 30.21
C ALA A 516 3.32 -2.04 31.39
N ILE A 517 4.64 -1.82 31.29
CA ILE A 517 5.42 -1.11 32.33
C ILE A 517 4.93 0.34 32.47
N ASN A 518 4.65 1.03 31.36
CA ASN A 518 4.10 2.39 31.41
C ASN A 518 2.71 2.40 32.05
N MET A 519 1.86 1.42 31.71
CA MET A 519 0.54 1.26 32.32
C MET A 519 0.62 0.93 33.82
N LEU A 520 1.63 0.15 34.24
CA LEU A 520 1.87 -0.14 35.65
C LEU A 520 2.27 1.13 36.41
N LEU A 521 3.13 1.96 35.83
CA LEU A 521 3.56 3.21 36.46
C LEU A 521 2.44 4.26 36.54
N TRP A 522 1.39 4.13 35.73
CA TRP A 522 0.19 4.97 35.84
C TRP A 522 -0.60 4.77 37.15
N PHE A 523 -0.39 3.64 37.85
CA PHE A 523 -0.96 3.44 39.19
C PHE A 523 -0.35 4.39 40.24
N PHE A 524 0.90 4.84 40.03
CA PHE A 524 1.57 5.83 40.89
C PHE A 524 1.30 7.28 40.47
N GLY A 525 0.60 7.49 39.35
CA GLY A 525 0.17 8.80 38.85
C GLY A 525 0.55 9.05 37.39
N PRO A 526 0.05 10.14 36.79
CA PRO A 526 0.36 10.49 35.40
C PRO A 526 1.81 10.95 35.21
N ILE A 527 2.46 11.50 36.25
CA ILE A 527 3.85 11.99 36.17
C ILE A 527 4.84 10.82 36.00
N PRO A 528 4.85 9.77 36.85
CA PRO A 528 5.68 8.58 36.62
C PRO A 528 5.40 7.90 35.28
N MET A 529 4.13 7.81 34.88
CA MET A 529 3.76 7.28 33.56
C MET A 529 4.37 8.11 32.43
N PHE A 530 4.29 9.44 32.50
CA PHE A 530 4.83 10.34 31.48
C PHE A 530 6.35 10.23 31.37
N ILE A 531 7.05 10.26 32.51
CA ILE A 531 8.52 10.10 32.56
C ILE A 531 8.91 8.73 31.98
N SER A 532 8.26 7.66 32.43
CA SER A 532 8.50 6.32 31.89
C SER A 532 8.20 6.24 30.40
N SER A 533 7.16 6.91 29.91
CA SER A 533 6.82 6.90 28.49
C SER A 533 7.91 7.58 27.66
N ILE A 534 8.45 8.72 28.12
CA ILE A 534 9.58 9.39 27.46
C ILE A 534 10.81 8.47 27.44
N VAL A 535 11.15 7.88 28.58
CA VAL A 535 12.29 6.95 28.69
C VAL A 535 12.09 5.75 27.77
N MET A 536 10.90 5.16 27.76
CA MET A 536 10.57 4.01 26.93
C MET A 536 10.66 4.33 25.44
N VAL A 537 10.11 5.47 25.00
CA VAL A 537 10.20 5.91 23.60
C VAL A 537 11.67 6.13 23.22
N THR A 538 12.48 6.71 24.10
CA THR A 538 13.92 6.92 23.87
C THR A 538 14.66 5.59 23.78
N LEU A 539 14.40 4.66 24.69
CA LEU A 539 15.01 3.32 24.67
C LEU A 539 14.61 2.54 23.42
N LEU A 540 13.32 2.52 23.07
CA LEU A 540 12.84 1.86 21.85
C LEU A 540 13.42 2.50 20.60
N HIS A 541 13.58 3.82 20.56
CA HIS A 541 14.26 4.49 19.45
C HIS A 541 15.69 3.99 19.26
N TYR A 542 16.48 3.87 20.34
CA TYR A 542 17.84 3.32 20.26
C TYR A 542 17.89 1.83 19.99
N MET A 543 16.93 1.05 20.50
CA MET A 543 16.84 -0.39 20.28
C MET A 543 16.33 -0.74 18.88
N ASP A 544 15.52 0.12 18.26
CA ASP A 544 14.93 -0.11 16.95
C ASP A 544 15.82 0.43 15.82
N ILE A 545 16.71 1.39 16.09
CA ILE A 545 17.69 1.90 15.12
C ILE A 545 18.87 0.94 15.00
N ASN A 546 19.19 0.58 13.77
CA ASN A 546 20.44 -0.07 13.44
C ASN A 546 21.30 0.85 12.58
N THR A 547 22.54 1.09 12.99
CA THR A 547 23.55 1.83 12.22
C THR A 547 24.60 0.91 11.60
N ARG A 548 24.55 -0.40 11.90
CA ARG A 548 25.50 -1.39 11.36
C ARG A 548 25.07 -1.81 9.96
N PRO A 549 25.98 -1.79 8.96
CA PRO A 549 25.66 -2.27 7.63
C PRO A 549 25.31 -3.76 7.66
N ILE A 550 24.37 -4.16 6.79
CA ILE A 550 23.92 -5.55 6.67
C ILE A 550 25.10 -6.46 6.31
N HIS A 551 25.22 -7.60 7.01
CA HIS A 551 26.24 -8.58 6.68
C HIS A 551 25.97 -9.21 5.31
N ARG A 552 26.90 -9.08 4.37
CA ARG A 552 26.85 -9.78 3.08
C ARG A 552 27.29 -11.23 3.27
N HIS A 553 26.33 -12.14 3.36
CA HIS A 553 26.58 -13.58 3.42
C HIS A 553 27.15 -14.05 2.07
N GLN A 554 28.35 -14.66 2.07
CA GLN A 554 28.93 -15.30 0.88
C GLN A 554 28.25 -16.65 0.61
N TYR A 555 27.97 -16.94 -0.66
CA TYR A 555 27.37 -18.20 -1.14
C TYR A 555 28.43 -19.04 -1.87
N PRO A 556 28.56 -20.35 -1.62
CA PRO A 556 29.43 -21.21 -2.42
C PRO A 556 28.89 -21.34 -3.85
N GLU A 557 29.77 -21.22 -4.85
CA GLU A 557 29.41 -21.21 -6.26
C GLU A 557 28.83 -22.57 -6.72
N SER A 558 27.50 -22.66 -6.81
CA SER A 558 26.82 -23.52 -7.79
C SER A 558 25.42 -22.99 -8.13
N LYS A 559 25.38 -22.14 -9.17
CA LYS A 559 24.24 -21.60 -9.95
C LYS A 559 23.13 -20.82 -9.20
N PRO A 560 22.53 -19.81 -9.87
CA PRO A 560 22.09 -18.62 -9.15
C PRO A 560 20.57 -18.47 -9.05
N LYS A 561 20.14 -17.93 -7.90
CA LYS A 561 19.22 -16.79 -7.71
C LYS A 561 18.25 -17.05 -6.56
N ARG A 562 18.40 -16.29 -5.47
CA ARG A 562 17.27 -15.73 -4.73
C ARG A 562 17.58 -14.31 -4.29
N VAL A 563 16.67 -13.43 -4.71
CA VAL A 563 16.68 -11.98 -4.46
C VAL A 563 15.92 -11.74 -3.16
N GLY A 564 16.45 -10.84 -2.32
CA GLY A 564 15.96 -10.46 -1.00
C GLY A 564 14.48 -10.09 -0.95
N VAL A 565 13.80 -10.47 0.13
CA VAL A 565 12.37 -10.20 0.38
C VAL A 565 12.20 -8.76 0.88
N GLN A 566 11.34 -7.99 0.23
CA GLN A 566 10.78 -6.73 0.72
C GLN A 566 9.40 -6.56 0.10
N SER A 567 8.37 -6.37 0.94
CA SER A 567 6.96 -6.27 0.58
C SER A 567 6.62 -4.93 -0.10
N SER A 568 5.62 -4.96 -0.97
CA SER A 568 5.35 -3.97 -2.02
C SER A 568 4.21 -3.00 -1.74
N GLU A 569 4.34 -1.79 -2.30
CA GLU A 569 3.21 -0.93 -2.66
C GLU A 569 3.39 -0.40 -4.10
N ALA A 570 2.34 0.21 -4.65
CA ALA A 570 2.05 0.36 -6.08
C ALA A 570 2.97 1.33 -6.86
N THR A 571 3.91 2.01 -6.20
CA THR A 571 4.77 3.01 -6.86
C THR A 571 6.14 3.05 -6.17
N MET A 572 7.22 3.13 -6.94
CA MET A 572 8.59 3.25 -6.42
C MET A 572 9.25 4.52 -6.95
N THR A 573 10.03 5.20 -6.10
CA THR A 573 10.91 6.28 -6.52
C THR A 573 12.24 5.68 -6.91
N ILE A 574 12.66 5.89 -8.15
CA ILE A 574 13.97 5.50 -8.65
C ILE A 574 14.83 6.76 -8.78
N GLN A 575 15.95 6.78 -8.08
CA GLN A 575 16.97 7.82 -8.23
C GLN A 575 18.09 7.30 -9.10
N ILE A 576 18.58 8.10 -10.04
CA ILE A 576 19.67 7.71 -10.92
C ILE A 576 20.71 8.84 -10.96
N ALA A 577 21.99 8.48 -10.84
CA ALA A 577 23.11 9.41 -10.87
C ALA A 577 23.97 9.23 -12.15
N PRO A 578 24.48 10.32 -12.75
CA PRO A 578 25.20 10.34 -14.03
C PRO A 578 26.54 9.57 -14.07
#